data_AF-A0A949VZJ7-F1
#
_entry.id   AF-A0A949VZJ7-F1
#
_cell.length_a   1.000
_cell.length_b   1.000
_cell.length_c   1.000
_cell.angle_alpha   90.00
_cell.angle_beta   90.00
_cell.angle_gamma   90.00
#
_symmetry.space_group_name_H-M   'P 1'
#
loop_
_entity.id
_entity.type
_entity.pdbx_description
1 polymer ?
#
loop_
_entity_poly.entity_id
_entity_poly.type
_entity_poly.pdbx_seq_one_letter_code
_entity_poly.pdbx_strand_id
1 'polypeptide(L)'
;MKNLISLFVFSLVIFSLVLISEKSAFNKTNSDSDSVEAKKKIYIDALKEQIKGKEQLPSETVFKDLQMLKEMPAEKILSIMDKGFSNSLGVSCEHCHNTEDWASNEKKEKIIAREMMKLSGQIRNMISNIKEIDSENASVSCYTCHRGQIIPATKPN
;
A
#
# COMPACT_ATOMS: atom_id res chain seq x y z
N MET A 1 -58.50 -8.40 24.62
CA MET A 1 -58.56 -6.92 24.62
C MET A 1 -57.72 -6.44 25.80
N LYS A 2 -56.59 -5.75 25.72
CA LYS A 2 -55.89 -4.98 24.69
C LYS A 2 -54.39 -4.97 25.13
N ASN A 3 -53.46 -4.81 24.20
CA ASN A 3 -52.09 -4.29 24.42
C ASN A 3 -50.96 -5.23 24.94
N LEU A 4 -50.70 -6.38 24.30
CA LEU A 4 -49.42 -7.09 24.48
C LEU A 4 -48.60 -7.32 23.19
N ILE A 5 -49.00 -6.70 22.07
CA ILE A 5 -48.35 -6.87 20.76
C ILE A 5 -47.39 -5.70 20.43
N SER A 6 -47.42 -4.59 21.19
CA SER A 6 -46.67 -3.37 20.85
C SER A 6 -45.20 -3.36 21.33
N LEU A 7 -44.79 -4.25 22.23
CA LEU A 7 -43.42 -4.26 22.79
C LEU A 7 -42.42 -5.09 21.97
N PHE A 8 -42.89 -6.08 21.20
CA PHE A 8 -42.01 -6.91 20.36
C PHE A 8 -41.67 -6.28 19.01
N VAL A 9 -42.52 -5.39 18.50
CA VAL A 9 -42.29 -4.71 17.20
C VAL A 9 -41.21 -3.62 17.33
N PHE A 10 -41.07 -2.99 18.49
CA PHE A 10 -40.07 -1.93 18.71
C PHE A 10 -38.63 -2.46 18.82
N SER A 11 -38.43 -3.71 19.27
CA SER A 11 -37.10 -4.31 19.41
C SER A 11 -36.47 -4.72 18.07
N LEU A 12 -37.28 -5.19 17.11
CA LEU A 12 -36.82 -5.61 15.78
C LEU A 12 -36.39 -4.43 14.88
N VAL A 13 -37.02 -3.26 15.04
CA VAL A 13 -36.69 -2.06 14.27
C VAL A 13 -35.33 -1.49 14.69
N ILE A 14 -34.99 -1.53 15.98
CA ILE A 14 -33.69 -1.08 16.50
C ILE A 14 -32.57 -2.02 16.01
N PHE A 15 -32.80 -3.34 15.99
CA PHE A 15 -31.81 -4.29 15.47
C PHE A 15 -31.55 -4.14 13.96
N SER A 16 -32.59 -3.76 13.21
CA SER A 16 -32.50 -3.49 11.77
C SER A 16 -31.74 -2.20 11.44
N LEU A 17 -31.86 -1.16 12.27
CA LEU A 17 -31.13 0.11 12.12
C LEU A 17 -29.63 -0.02 12.41
N VAL A 18 -29.24 -0.85 13.39
CA VAL A 18 -27.83 -1.10 13.71
C VAL A 18 -27.10 -1.81 12.55
N LEU A 19 -27.76 -2.77 11.88
CA LEU A 19 -27.20 -3.50 10.74
C LEU A 19 -26.99 -2.66 9.47
N ILE A 20 -27.72 -1.55 9.33
CA ILE A 20 -27.58 -0.66 8.15
C ILE A 20 -26.33 0.24 8.30
N SER A 21 -26.00 0.65 9.52
CA SER A 21 -24.84 1.51 9.80
C SER A 21 -23.51 0.80 9.53
N GLU A 22 -23.37 -0.48 9.93
CA GLU A 22 -22.15 -1.26 9.72
C GLU A 22 -21.89 -1.59 8.24
N LYS A 23 -22.94 -1.88 7.46
CA LYS A 23 -22.81 -2.15 6.02
C LYS A 23 -22.27 -0.96 5.24
N SER A 24 -22.62 0.26 5.63
CA SER A 24 -22.19 1.48 4.92
C SER A 24 -20.69 1.75 5.07
N ALA A 25 -20.10 1.46 6.23
CA ALA A 25 -18.67 1.64 6.45
C ALA A 25 -17.84 0.55 5.77
N PHE A 26 -18.31 -0.70 5.80
CA PHE A 26 -17.65 -1.85 5.15
C PHE A 26 -17.71 -1.78 3.60
N ASN A 27 -18.82 -1.30 3.02
CA ASN A 27 -18.93 -1.16 1.55
C ASN A 27 -18.01 -0.07 0.98
N LYS A 28 -17.81 1.03 1.71
CA LYS A 28 -17.00 2.16 1.25
C LYS A 28 -15.50 1.80 1.19
N THR A 29 -15.00 1.07 2.18
CA THR A 29 -13.59 0.65 2.21
C THR A 29 -13.27 -0.40 1.16
N ASN A 30 -14.21 -1.30 0.84
CA ASN A 30 -14.01 -2.32 -0.20
C ASN A 30 -14.06 -1.74 -1.62
N SER A 31 -14.98 -0.82 -1.93
CA SER A 31 -15.02 -0.23 -3.28
C SER A 31 -13.76 0.57 -3.60
N ASP A 32 -13.21 1.28 -2.60
CA ASP A 32 -12.01 2.08 -2.78
C ASP A 32 -10.77 1.20 -2.94
N SER A 33 -10.62 0.13 -2.15
CA SER A 33 -9.52 -0.84 -2.32
C SER A 33 -9.60 -1.61 -3.65
N ASP A 34 -10.80 -2.00 -4.07
CA ASP A 34 -11.01 -2.69 -5.35
C ASP A 34 -10.63 -1.79 -6.53
N SER A 35 -10.91 -0.49 -6.42
CA SER A 35 -10.50 0.49 -7.43
C SER A 35 -8.99 0.69 -7.50
N VAL A 36 -8.30 0.66 -6.36
CA VAL A 36 -6.84 0.77 -6.29
C VAL A 36 -6.18 -0.43 -6.96
N GLU A 37 -6.62 -1.64 -6.64
CA GLU A 37 -6.06 -2.87 -7.23
C GLU A 37 -6.26 -2.92 -8.74
N ALA A 38 -7.46 -2.56 -9.22
CA ALA A 38 -7.74 -2.49 -10.65
C ALA A 38 -6.80 -1.50 -11.38
N LYS A 39 -6.57 -0.32 -10.80
CA LYS A 39 -5.64 0.67 -11.35
C LYS A 39 -4.19 0.18 -11.37
N LYS A 40 -3.72 -0.40 -10.27
CA LYS A 40 -2.36 -0.95 -10.16
C LYS A 40 -2.10 -1.99 -11.26
N LYS A 41 -3.06 -2.89 -11.49
CA LYS A 41 -2.95 -3.93 -12.51
C LYS A 41 -2.74 -3.34 -13.91
N ILE A 42 -3.49 -2.31 -14.27
CA ILE A 42 -3.36 -1.63 -15.59
C ILE A 42 -1.93 -1.12 -15.79
N TYR A 43 -1.37 -0.41 -14.80
CA TYR A 43 -0.01 0.14 -14.91
C TYR A 43 1.05 -0.96 -14.93
N ILE A 44 0.91 -1.99 -14.11
CA ILE A 44 1.88 -3.09 -14.04
C ILE A 44 1.90 -3.89 -15.34
N ASP A 45 0.74 -4.17 -15.94
CA ASP A 45 0.69 -4.90 -17.21
C ASP A 45 1.32 -4.07 -18.35
N ALA A 46 1.03 -2.77 -18.41
CA ALA A 46 1.63 -1.87 -19.38
C ALA A 46 3.16 -1.76 -19.23
N LEU A 47 3.65 -1.61 -17.99
CA LEU A 47 5.08 -1.55 -17.70
C LEU A 47 5.78 -2.88 -17.98
N LYS A 48 5.14 -4.02 -17.72
CA LYS A 48 5.68 -5.34 -18.06
C LYS A 48 5.86 -5.51 -19.56
N GLU A 49 4.88 -5.11 -20.36
CA GLU A 49 5.02 -5.15 -21.82
C GLU A 49 6.13 -4.19 -22.29
N GLN A 50 6.28 -3.02 -21.67
CA GLN A 50 7.35 -2.07 -22.01
C GLN A 50 8.76 -2.62 -21.74
N ILE A 51 8.93 -3.45 -20.70
CA ILE A 51 10.24 -4.04 -20.34
C ILE A 51 10.45 -5.44 -20.93
N LYS A 52 9.58 -5.89 -21.84
CA LYS A 52 9.65 -7.24 -22.41
C LYS A 52 11.01 -7.52 -23.06
N GLY A 53 11.62 -8.64 -22.69
CA GLY A 53 12.98 -9.03 -23.11
C GLY A 53 14.11 -8.27 -22.39
N LYS A 54 13.78 -7.41 -21.42
CA LYS A 54 14.74 -6.64 -20.58
C LYS A 54 14.54 -6.89 -19.09
N GLU A 55 13.70 -7.86 -18.73
CA GLU A 55 13.26 -8.13 -17.35
C GLU A 55 14.42 -8.40 -16.40
N GLN A 56 15.45 -9.08 -16.90
CA GLN A 56 16.64 -9.48 -16.15
C GLN A 56 17.80 -8.50 -16.28
N LEU A 57 17.67 -7.46 -17.12
CA LEU A 57 18.72 -6.45 -17.23
C LEU A 57 18.79 -5.62 -15.93
N PRO A 58 19.99 -5.08 -15.60
CA PRO A 58 20.14 -4.17 -14.48
C PRO A 58 19.17 -3.00 -14.61
N SER A 59 18.40 -2.76 -13.56
CA SER A 59 17.28 -1.80 -13.52
C SER A 59 17.60 -0.39 -14.06
N GLU A 60 18.79 0.13 -13.80
CA GLU A 60 19.28 1.45 -14.23
C GLU A 60 19.55 1.54 -15.74
N THR A 61 19.66 0.41 -16.43
CA THR A 61 19.74 0.36 -17.90
C THR A 61 18.36 0.41 -18.55
N VAL A 62 17.31 0.09 -17.80
CA VAL A 62 15.93 0.01 -18.28
C VAL A 62 15.12 1.24 -17.87
N PHE A 63 15.28 1.71 -16.63
CA PHE A 63 14.54 2.84 -16.06
C PHE A 63 15.41 4.08 -15.89
N LYS A 64 14.80 5.26 -16.08
CA LYS A 64 15.46 6.56 -15.92
C LYS A 64 15.25 7.11 -14.49
N ASP A 65 16.17 7.96 -14.03
CA ASP A 65 16.15 8.61 -12.71
C ASP A 65 16.03 7.62 -11.53
N LEU A 66 16.66 6.46 -11.68
CA LEU A 66 16.77 5.47 -10.63
C LEU A 66 17.91 5.88 -9.67
N GLN A 67 17.57 6.38 -8.49
CA GLN A 67 18.55 6.84 -7.49
C GLN A 67 18.94 5.75 -6.49
N MET A 68 18.02 4.80 -6.25
CA MET A 68 18.14 3.64 -5.38
C MET A 68 17.60 2.41 -6.09
N LEU A 69 17.84 1.20 -5.57
CA LEU A 69 17.41 -0.06 -6.19
C LEU A 69 18.09 -0.31 -7.55
N LYS A 70 19.32 0.18 -7.72
CA LYS A 70 20.13 -0.12 -8.90
C LYS A 70 20.58 -1.58 -8.88
N GLU A 71 21.04 -2.06 -10.03
CA GLU A 71 21.69 -3.36 -10.29
C GLU A 71 20.79 -4.60 -10.14
N MET A 72 19.58 -4.47 -9.61
CA MET A 72 18.62 -5.57 -9.57
C MET A 72 17.89 -5.75 -10.91
N PRO A 73 17.30 -6.94 -11.17
CA PRO A 73 16.47 -7.17 -12.35
C PRO A 73 15.36 -6.11 -12.51
N ALA A 74 15.17 -5.60 -13.72
CA ALA A 74 14.14 -4.60 -14.02
C ALA A 74 12.73 -5.03 -13.58
N GLU A 75 12.37 -6.31 -13.73
CA GLU A 75 11.07 -6.82 -13.25
C GLU A 75 10.89 -6.70 -11.73
N LYS A 76 12.00 -6.74 -10.97
CA LYS A 76 11.97 -6.66 -9.51
C LYS A 76 11.54 -5.26 -9.05
N ILE A 77 11.89 -4.22 -9.82
CA ILE A 77 11.43 -2.85 -9.58
C ILE A 77 9.92 -2.79 -9.61
N LEU A 78 9.28 -3.38 -10.62
CA LEU A 78 7.81 -3.41 -10.73
C LEU A 78 7.18 -4.09 -9.52
N SER A 79 7.75 -5.22 -9.08
CA SER A 79 7.27 -5.91 -7.87
C SER A 79 7.45 -5.08 -6.60
N ILE A 80 8.52 -4.31 -6.47
CA ILE A 80 8.76 -3.45 -5.30
C ILE A 80 7.77 -2.28 -5.30
N MET A 81 7.50 -1.67 -6.46
CA MET A 81 6.54 -0.58 -6.59
C MET A 81 5.12 -1.02 -6.25
N ASP A 82 4.69 -2.16 -6.80
CA ASP A 82 3.35 -2.72 -6.59
C ASP A 82 3.17 -3.29 -5.18
N LYS A 83 3.97 -4.30 -4.82
CA LYS A 83 3.76 -5.09 -3.60
C LYS A 83 4.46 -4.49 -2.39
N GLY A 84 5.55 -3.75 -2.60
CA GLY A 84 6.31 -3.10 -1.55
C GLY A 84 5.67 -1.77 -1.15
N PHE A 85 5.65 -0.79 -2.05
CA PHE A 85 5.18 0.56 -1.74
C PHE A 85 3.67 0.69 -1.79
N SER A 86 3.07 0.41 -2.95
CA SER A 86 1.64 0.65 -3.18
C SER A 86 0.75 -0.11 -2.18
N ASN A 87 0.98 -1.40 -1.96
CA ASN A 87 0.28 -2.17 -0.92
C ASN A 87 0.52 -1.64 0.51
N SER A 88 1.76 -1.22 0.81
CA SER A 88 2.06 -0.73 2.17
C SER A 88 1.34 0.57 2.52
N LEU A 89 1.14 1.43 1.53
CA LEU A 89 0.50 2.73 1.69
C LEU A 89 -1.00 2.74 1.36
N GLY A 90 -1.51 1.68 0.71
CA GLY A 90 -2.92 1.58 0.30
C GLY A 90 -3.28 2.51 -0.87
N VAL A 91 -2.34 2.77 -1.78
CA VAL A 91 -2.49 3.76 -2.87
C VAL A 91 -2.16 3.16 -4.23
N SER A 92 -2.70 3.71 -5.31
CA SER A 92 -2.30 3.34 -6.68
C SER A 92 -0.97 4.01 -7.08
N CYS A 93 -0.39 3.61 -8.22
CA CYS A 93 0.88 4.13 -8.72
C CYS A 93 0.86 5.65 -8.98
N GLU A 94 -0.31 6.18 -9.36
CA GLU A 94 -0.52 7.61 -9.63
C GLU A 94 -0.38 8.48 -8.37
N HIS A 95 -0.40 7.91 -7.17
CA HIS A 95 -0.16 8.70 -5.95
C HIS A 95 1.26 9.30 -5.93
N CYS A 96 2.26 8.50 -6.33
CA CYS A 96 3.65 8.92 -6.31
C CYS A 96 4.18 9.31 -7.69
N HIS A 97 3.66 8.72 -8.77
CA HIS A 97 4.20 8.89 -10.12
C HIS A 97 3.31 9.77 -11.00
N ASN A 98 3.95 10.42 -11.97
CA ASN A 98 3.31 10.78 -13.23
C ASN A 98 3.30 9.53 -14.10
N THR A 99 2.12 9.07 -14.51
CA THR A 99 1.97 7.82 -15.28
C THR A 99 2.27 7.99 -16.76
N GLU A 100 2.41 9.24 -17.24
CA GLU A 100 2.90 9.59 -18.57
C GLU A 100 4.43 9.73 -18.59
N ASP A 101 5.05 10.07 -17.45
CA ASP A 101 6.51 10.10 -17.26
C ASP A 101 6.92 9.55 -15.88
N TRP A 102 7.22 8.24 -15.84
CA TRP A 102 7.63 7.55 -14.62
C TRP A 102 8.92 8.11 -13.98
N ALA A 103 9.77 8.75 -14.78
CA ALA A 103 11.02 9.35 -14.33
C ALA A 103 10.82 10.72 -13.68
N SER A 104 9.71 11.41 -13.96
CA SER A 104 9.39 12.73 -13.41
C SER A 104 9.46 12.77 -11.88
N ASN A 105 9.97 13.89 -11.34
CA ASN A 105 10.02 14.21 -9.92
C ASN A 105 9.02 15.30 -9.52
N GLU A 106 8.02 15.59 -10.37
CA GLU A 106 7.05 16.65 -10.11
C GLU A 106 6.17 16.39 -8.87
N LYS A 107 5.98 15.12 -8.49
CA LYS A 107 5.23 14.74 -7.29
C LYS A 107 6.14 14.61 -6.08
N LYS A 108 5.86 15.41 -5.06
CA LYS A 108 6.61 15.41 -3.79
C LYS A 108 6.57 14.05 -3.09
N GLU A 109 5.51 13.26 -3.29
CA GLU A 109 5.30 11.94 -2.69
C GLU A 109 6.42 10.97 -3.10
N LYS A 110 6.90 11.03 -4.35
CA LYS A 110 8.07 10.25 -4.81
C LYS A 110 9.35 10.65 -4.10
N ILE A 111 9.55 11.95 -3.87
CA ILE A 111 10.72 12.47 -3.14
C ILE A 111 10.67 12.01 -1.67
N ILE A 112 9.51 12.13 -1.02
CA ILE A 112 9.29 11.65 0.35
C ILE A 112 9.54 10.13 0.43
N ALA A 113 9.03 9.35 -0.52
CA ALA A 113 9.24 7.90 -0.55
C ALA A 113 10.73 7.52 -0.62
N ARG A 114 11.55 8.25 -1.38
CA ARG A 114 13.01 8.03 -1.42
C ARG A 114 13.67 8.26 -0.06
N GLU A 115 13.29 9.33 0.64
CA GLU A 115 13.81 9.59 1.99
C GLU A 115 13.33 8.54 2.99
N MET A 116 12.08 8.09 2.89
CA MET A 116 11.56 6.99 3.71
C MET A 116 12.27 5.66 3.43
N MET A 117 12.67 5.40 2.18
CA MET A 117 13.47 4.22 1.85
C MET A 117 14.83 4.27 2.55
N LYS A 118 15.52 5.42 2.54
CA LYS A 118 16.79 5.61 3.27
C LYS A 118 16.60 5.37 4.77
N LEU A 119 15.58 5.99 5.37
CA LEU A 119 15.24 5.78 6.79
C LEU A 119 14.98 4.30 7.09
N SER A 120 14.21 3.61 6.25
CA SER A 120 13.94 2.18 6.44
C SER A 120 15.21 1.34 6.39
N GLY A 121 16.17 1.69 5.52
CA GLY A 121 17.49 1.05 5.46
C GLY A 121 18.29 1.25 6.74
N GLN A 122 18.28 2.47 7.29
CA GLN A 122 18.93 2.78 8.56
C GLN A 122 18.32 1.99 9.72
N ILE A 123 16.99 1.92 9.80
CA ILE A 123 16.29 1.14 10.84
C ILE A 123 16.62 -0.35 10.71
N ARG A 124 16.61 -0.91 9.49
CA ARG A 124 17.02 -2.32 9.28
C ARG A 124 18.43 -2.59 9.78
N ASN A 125 19.37 -1.67 9.50
CA ASN A 125 20.74 -1.78 10.00
C ASN A 125 20.81 -1.66 11.53
N MET A 126 19.99 -0.83 12.16
CA MET A 126 19.91 -0.78 13.64
C MET A 126 19.38 -2.10 14.21
N ILE A 127 18.33 -2.65 13.61
CA ILE A 127 17.72 -3.93 14.03
C ILE A 127 18.73 -5.07 13.91
N SER A 128 19.50 -5.15 12.83
CA SER A 128 20.51 -6.21 12.65
C SER A 128 21.64 -6.16 13.68
N ASN A 129 21.77 -5.07 14.44
CA ASN A 129 22.77 -4.93 15.50
C ASN A 129 22.24 -5.27 16.90
N ILE A 130 20.95 -5.60 17.05
CA ILE A 130 20.35 -6.01 18.32
C ILE A 130 20.71 -7.47 18.56
N LYS A 131 21.51 -7.77 19.60
CA LYS A 131 22.04 -9.12 19.86
C LYS A 131 20.99 -10.07 20.42
N GLU A 132 20.08 -9.54 21.22
CA GLU A 132 19.05 -10.29 21.95
C GLU A 132 17.74 -10.39 21.16
N ILE A 133 17.73 -10.10 19.86
CA ILE A 133 16.53 -10.20 19.05
C ILE A 133 16.21 -11.66 18.71
N ASP A 134 14.96 -12.08 18.99
CA ASP A 134 14.52 -13.48 18.85
C ASP A 134 14.37 -13.96 17.39
N SER A 135 14.84 -13.19 16.39
CA SER A 135 14.72 -13.54 14.98
C SER A 135 15.87 -12.98 14.16
N GLU A 136 16.59 -13.87 13.47
CA GLU A 136 17.64 -13.52 12.49
C GLU A 136 17.09 -12.74 11.28
N ASN A 137 15.78 -12.84 11.04
CA ASN A 137 15.09 -12.14 9.94
C ASN A 137 14.31 -10.91 10.43
N ALA A 138 14.55 -10.45 11.65
CA ALA A 138 13.91 -9.25 12.17
C ALA A 138 14.23 -8.07 11.24
N SER A 139 13.17 -7.42 10.75
CA SER A 139 13.31 -6.33 9.80
C SER A 139 12.07 -5.45 9.84
N VAL A 140 12.17 -4.29 9.23
CA VAL A 140 11.04 -3.39 9.00
C VAL A 140 10.72 -3.31 7.52
N SER A 141 9.46 -3.03 7.23
CA SER A 141 9.01 -2.64 5.91
C SER A 141 8.15 -1.39 6.02
N CYS A 142 7.78 -0.80 4.89
CA CYS A 142 6.83 0.31 4.86
C CYS A 142 5.52 -0.09 5.56
N TYR A 143 5.09 -1.34 5.40
CA TYR A 143 3.88 -1.88 6.04
C TYR A 143 3.93 -1.90 7.56
N THR A 144 5.11 -2.05 8.16
CA THR A 144 5.28 -2.07 9.63
C THR A 144 4.67 -0.82 10.27
N CYS A 145 4.82 0.35 9.63
CA CYS A 145 4.27 1.61 10.13
C CYS A 145 2.97 2.00 9.39
N HIS A 146 2.96 1.92 8.06
CA HIS A 146 1.85 2.45 7.26
C HIS A 146 0.59 1.58 7.32
N ARG A 147 0.74 0.25 7.39
CA ARG A 147 -0.38 -0.70 7.52
C ARG A 147 -1.53 -0.45 6.53
N GLY A 148 -1.20 -0.11 5.28
CA GLY A 148 -2.18 0.19 4.23
C GLY A 148 -2.76 1.60 4.29
N GLN A 149 -2.13 2.52 5.02
CA GLN A 149 -2.55 3.93 5.14
C GLN A 149 -1.38 4.87 4.81
N ILE A 150 -1.69 5.97 4.12
CA ILE A 150 -0.68 6.98 3.75
C ILE A 150 -0.03 7.59 4.99
N ILE A 151 -0.81 7.83 6.04
CA ILE A 151 -0.35 8.41 7.30
C ILE A 151 -0.40 7.31 8.38
N PRO A 152 0.75 6.92 8.96
CA PRO A 152 0.79 5.97 10.06
C PRO A 152 -0.02 6.46 11.27
N ALA A 153 -0.76 5.56 11.91
CA ALA A 153 -1.43 5.84 13.17
C ALA A 153 -0.39 6.07 14.29
N THR A 154 -0.59 7.09 15.11
CA THR A 154 0.31 7.44 16.22
C THR A 154 -0.11 6.84 17.56
N LYS A 155 -1.29 6.21 17.62
CA LYS A 155 -1.79 5.50 18.80
C LYS A 155 -2.56 4.25 18.38
N PRO A 156 -2.57 3.19 19.21
CA PRO A 156 -3.50 2.08 19.05
C PRO A 156 -4.95 2.56 19.16
N ASN A 157 -5.85 1.84 18.50
CA ASN A 157 -7.30 2.05 18.61
C ASN A 157 -7.84 1.35 19.86
#